data_AF-K6U0M2-F1
#
_entry.id   AF-K6U0M2-F1
#
_cell.length_a   1.000
_cell.length_b   1.000
_cell.length_c   1.000
_cell.angle_alpha   90.00
_cell.angle_beta   90.00
_cell.angle_gamma   90.00
#
_symmetry.space_group_name_H-M   'P 1'
#
loop_
_entity.id
_entity.type
_entity.pdbx_description
1 polymer ?
#
loop_
_entity_poly.entity_id
_entity_poly.type
_entity_poly.pdbx_seq_one_letter_code
_entity_poly.pdbx_strand_id
1 'polypeptide(L)'
;MYLNSSYSVFNTIFEIIFQTVLNSPRIFQFAAIVTSIANIICLTMIIHIYWEQYTEVKSKLTLSLLLLFLLFMVQNFLFTLYFLFYLPKGCIHAVGPLFFLGCEFIVLTLFLKGSQEETGKS
;
A
#
# COMPACT_ATOMS: atom_id res chain seq x y z
N MET A 1 -30.07 30.66 -15.93
CA MET A 1 -28.99 31.49 -15.35
C MET A 1 -28.58 31.03 -13.93
N TYR A 2 -29.51 30.63 -13.05
CA TYR A 2 -29.20 30.16 -11.68
C TYR A 2 -28.44 28.82 -11.58
N LEU A 3 -28.68 27.85 -12.49
CA LEU A 3 -27.99 26.55 -12.46
C LEU A 3 -26.46 26.67 -12.64
N ASN A 4 -26.00 27.62 -13.47
CA ASN A 4 -24.58 27.81 -13.74
C ASN A 4 -23.83 28.41 -12.52
N SER A 5 -24.52 29.27 -11.76
CA SER A 5 -23.98 29.86 -10.53
C SER A 5 -23.87 28.82 -9.41
N SER A 6 -24.86 27.94 -9.26
CA SER A 6 -24.84 26.90 -8.22
C SER A 6 -23.76 25.85 -8.49
N TYR A 7 -23.56 25.48 -9.76
CA TYR A 7 -22.52 24.54 -10.18
C TYR A 7 -21.11 25.12 -9.96
N SER A 8 -20.92 26.40 -10.27
CA SER A 8 -19.67 27.11 -10.01
C SER A 8 -19.34 27.16 -8.51
N VAL A 9 -20.32 27.49 -7.67
CA VAL A 9 -20.11 27.55 -6.21
C VAL A 9 -19.79 26.17 -5.64
N PHE A 10 -20.49 25.13 -6.08
CA PHE A 10 -20.18 23.75 -5.68
C PHE A 10 -18.75 23.35 -6.06
N ASN A 11 -18.34 23.63 -7.30
CA ASN A 11 -17.00 23.26 -7.77
C ASN A 11 -15.90 23.99 -6.99
N THR A 12 -16.08 25.27 -6.68
CA THR A 12 -15.14 26.04 -5.86
C THR A 12 -15.07 25.52 -4.42
N ILE A 13 -16.21 25.19 -3.80
CA ILE A 13 -16.22 24.60 -2.45
C ILE A 13 -15.55 23.23 -2.46
N PHE A 14 -15.84 22.40 -3.46
CA PHE A 14 -15.21 21.10 -3.63
C PHE A 14 -13.70 21.22 -3.77
N GLU A 15 -13.20 22.12 -4.64
CA GLU A 15 -11.77 22.36 -4.81
C GLU A 15 -11.12 22.84 -3.50
N ILE A 16 -11.74 23.78 -2.78
CA ILE A 16 -11.21 24.28 -1.50
C ILE A 16 -11.11 23.15 -0.47
N ILE A 17 -12.16 22.33 -0.32
CA ILE A 17 -12.17 21.20 0.61
C ILE A 17 -11.12 20.17 0.19
N PHE A 18 -11.07 19.81 -1.10
CA PHE A 18 -10.13 18.84 -1.63
C PHE A 18 -8.68 19.27 -1.44
N GLN A 19 -8.36 20.54 -1.72
CA GLN A 19 -7.03 21.12 -1.48
C GLN A 19 -6.70 21.21 0.00
N THR A 20 -7.68 21.53 0.85
CA THR A 20 -7.49 21.56 2.32
C THR A 20 -7.19 20.18 2.87
N VAL A 21 -7.87 19.15 2.36
CA VAL A 21 -7.64 17.75 2.73
C VAL A 21 -6.29 17.26 2.23
N LEU A 22 -5.95 17.53 0.96
CA LEU A 22 -4.66 17.16 0.37
C LEU A 22 -3.46 17.83 1.05
N ASN A 23 -3.61 19.11 1.42
CA ASN A 23 -2.55 19.88 2.07
C ASN A 23 -2.52 19.71 3.58
N SER A 24 -3.40 18.88 4.18
CA SER A 24 -3.36 18.60 5.61
C SER A 24 -2.37 17.47 5.90
N PRO A 25 -1.17 17.79 6.45
CA PRO A 25 -0.15 16.77 6.69
C PRO A 25 -0.58 15.74 7.75
N ARG A 26 -1.51 16.11 8.64
CA ARG A 26 -2.04 15.22 9.68
C ARG A 26 -2.99 14.17 9.13
N ILE A 27 -3.86 14.55 8.19
CA ILE A 27 -4.78 13.60 7.54
C ILE A 27 -3.97 12.59 6.74
N PHE A 28 -2.95 13.08 6.01
CA PHE A 28 -2.05 12.22 5.27
C PHE A 28 -1.28 11.26 6.19
N GLN A 29 -0.71 11.77 7.28
CA GLN A 29 0.00 10.96 8.27
C GLN A 29 -0.89 9.85 8.84
N PHE A 30 -2.12 10.19 9.23
CA PHE A 30 -3.07 9.20 9.76
C PHE A 30 -3.42 8.14 8.71
N ALA A 31 -3.74 8.54 7.49
CA ALA A 31 -4.02 7.61 6.40
C ALA A 31 -2.84 6.67 6.14
N ALA A 32 -1.62 7.20 6.06
CA ALA A 32 -0.42 6.41 5.84
C ALA A 32 -0.17 5.39 6.96
N ILE A 33 -0.31 5.80 8.23
CA ILE A 33 -0.17 4.90 9.39
C ILE A 33 -1.22 3.78 9.35
N VAL A 34 -2.49 4.14 9.12
CA VAL A 34 -3.58 3.15 9.05
C VAL A 34 -3.34 2.16 7.91
N THR A 35 -2.95 2.64 6.73
CA THR A 35 -2.63 1.78 5.58
C THR A 35 -1.44 0.85 5.89
N SER A 36 -0.36 1.35 6.49
CA SER A 36 0.79 0.52 6.84
C SER A 36 0.43 -0.55 7.88
N ILE A 37 -0.39 -0.23 8.88
CA ILE A 37 -0.88 -1.22 9.87
C ILE A 37 -1.75 -2.29 9.18
N ALA A 38 -2.68 -1.87 8.33
CA ALA A 38 -3.53 -2.80 7.58
C ALA A 38 -2.69 -3.73 6.69
N ASN A 39 -1.65 -3.21 6.04
CA ASN A 39 -0.72 -4.00 5.25
C ASN A 39 0.06 -5.01 6.09
N ILE A 40 0.54 -4.63 7.28
CA ILE A 40 1.23 -5.56 8.18
C ILE A 40 0.32 -6.74 8.55
N ILE A 41 -0.95 -6.47 8.86
CA ILE A 41 -1.94 -7.51 9.18
C ILE A 41 -2.17 -8.42 7.96
N CYS A 42 -2.37 -7.84 6.77
CA CYS A 42 -2.58 -8.58 5.53
C CYS A 42 -1.37 -9.47 5.18
N LEU A 43 -0.15 -8.90 5.22
CA LEU A 43 1.09 -9.62 4.98
C LEU A 43 1.29 -10.75 5.98
N THR A 44 0.93 -10.56 7.25
CA THR A 44 1.00 -11.62 8.26
C THR A 44 0.11 -12.81 7.90
N MET A 45 -1.13 -12.56 7.43
CA MET A 45 -2.02 -13.62 6.97
C MET A 45 -1.46 -14.34 5.73
N ILE A 46 -0.93 -13.59 4.76
CA ILE A 46 -0.30 -14.18 3.56
C ILE A 46 0.90 -15.03 3.96
N ILE A 47 1.80 -14.52 4.79
CA ILE A 47 2.98 -15.25 5.27
C ILE A 47 2.55 -16.57 5.94
N HIS A 48 1.50 -16.55 6.76
CA HIS A 48 1.01 -17.77 7.41
C HIS A 48 0.56 -18.83 6.39
N ILE A 49 -0.20 -18.44 5.37
CA ILE A 49 -0.68 -19.36 4.33
C ILE A 49 0.51 -19.93 3.53
N TYR A 50 1.44 -19.07 3.14
CA TYR A 50 2.61 -19.49 2.35
C TYR A 50 3.63 -20.29 3.18
N TRP A 51 3.69 -20.09 4.50
CA TRP A 51 4.53 -20.87 5.40
C TRP A 51 4.08 -22.33 5.51
N GLU A 52 2.77 -22.56 5.60
CA GLU A 52 2.21 -23.91 5.56
C GLU A 52 2.53 -24.60 4.23
N GLN A 53 2.33 -23.92 3.10
CA GLN A 53 2.67 -24.46 1.79
C GLN A 53 4.17 -24.73 1.59
N TYR A 54 5.03 -23.88 2.16
CA TYR A 54 6.47 -24.11 2.12
C TYR A 54 6.87 -25.37 2.90
N THR A 55 6.21 -25.62 4.02
CA THR A 55 6.49 -26.80 4.86
C THR A 55 6.15 -28.10 4.13
N GLU A 56 5.09 -28.10 3.32
CA GLU A 56 4.67 -29.25 2.52
C GLU A 56 5.49 -29.46 1.24
N VAL A 57 5.68 -28.41 0.43
CA VAL A 57 6.24 -28.53 -0.93
C VAL A 57 7.75 -28.25 -0.97
N LYS A 58 8.30 -27.55 0.04
CA LYS A 58 9.72 -27.10 0.13
C LYS A 58 10.24 -26.44 -1.16
N SER A 59 9.39 -25.72 -1.88
CA SER A 59 9.79 -25.04 -3.12
C SER A 59 10.67 -23.82 -2.84
N LYS A 60 11.75 -23.67 -3.61
CA LYS A 60 12.62 -22.47 -3.58
C LYS A 60 11.83 -21.20 -3.92
N LEU A 61 10.80 -21.32 -4.75
CA LEU A 61 9.93 -20.21 -5.15
C LEU A 61 9.10 -19.71 -3.96
N THR A 62 8.53 -20.62 -3.17
CA THR A 62 7.76 -20.29 -1.96
C THR A 62 8.66 -19.64 -0.89
N LEU A 63 9.90 -20.10 -0.76
CA LEU A 63 10.89 -19.48 0.14
C LEU A 63 11.20 -18.02 -0.26
N SER A 64 11.44 -17.77 -1.55
CA SER A 64 11.68 -16.41 -2.06
C SER A 64 10.48 -15.49 -1.86
N LEU A 65 9.26 -15.99 -2.06
CA LEU A 65 8.01 -15.26 -1.75
C LEU A 65 7.92 -14.88 -0.28
N LEU A 66 8.18 -15.85 0.61
CA LEU A 66 8.13 -15.61 2.04
C LEU A 66 9.13 -14.52 2.45
N LEU A 67 10.33 -14.56 1.88
CA LEU A 67 11.39 -13.58 2.15
C LEU A 67 11.02 -12.19 1.60
N LEU A 68 10.37 -12.13 0.43
CA LEU A 68 9.83 -10.90 -0.14
C LEU A 68 8.71 -10.30 0.73
N PHE A 69 7.77 -11.12 1.21
CA PHE A 69 6.72 -10.66 2.13
C PHE A 69 7.28 -10.18 3.47
N LEU A 70 8.31 -10.86 3.99
CA LEU A 70 9.02 -10.42 5.19
C LEU A 70 9.68 -9.05 4.98
N LEU A 71 10.31 -8.84 3.82
CA LEU A 71 10.92 -7.55 3.46
C LEU A 71 9.86 -6.44 3.41
N PHE A 72 8.70 -6.71 2.80
CA PHE A 72 7.57 -5.76 2.77
C PHE A 72 7.02 -5.48 4.17
N MET A 73 6.99 -6.47 5.06
CA MET A 73 6.57 -6.28 6.44
C MET A 73 7.50 -5.33 7.19
N VAL A 74 8.83 -5.52 7.05
CA VAL A 74 9.85 -4.63 7.62
C VAL A 74 9.71 -3.21 7.06
N GLN A 75 9.50 -3.07 5.75
CA GLN A 75 9.30 -1.78 5.12
C GLN A 75 8.04 -1.06 5.62
N ASN A 76 6.90 -1.76 5.72
CA ASN A 76 5.66 -1.19 6.26
C ASN A 76 5.80 -0.81 7.74
N PHE A 77 6.60 -1.55 8.52
CA PHE A 77 6.95 -1.19 9.88
C PHE A 77 7.81 0.08 9.95
N LEU A 78 8.85 0.19 9.12
CA LEU A 78 9.69 1.39 9.03
C LEU A 78 8.89 2.62 8.59
N PHE A 79 7.95 2.47 7.65
CA PHE A 79 7.05 3.57 7.29
C PHE A 79 6.13 3.98 8.43
N THR A 80 5.57 3.02 9.16
CA THR A 80 4.76 3.31 10.35
C THR A 80 5.57 4.13 11.36
N LEU A 81 6.80 3.71 11.67
CA LEU A 81 7.70 4.45 12.56
C LEU A 81 8.04 5.85 12.02
N TYR A 82 8.39 5.94 10.74
CA TYR A 82 8.71 7.22 10.09
C TYR A 82 7.56 8.22 10.21
N PHE A 83 6.34 7.80 9.89
CA PHE A 83 5.16 8.66 10.03
C PHE A 83 4.78 8.91 11.48
N LEU A 84 5.10 8.04 12.43
CA LEU A 84 4.85 8.27 13.85
C LEU A 84 5.77 9.36 14.42
N PHE A 85 7.05 9.35 14.05
CA PHE A 85 8.05 10.29 14.57
C PHE A 85 8.20 11.56 13.73
N TYR A 86 7.84 11.53 12.44
CA TYR A 86 8.04 12.64 11.53
C TYR A 86 6.74 13.05 10.84
N LEU A 87 6.35 14.32 11.02
CA LEU A 87 5.21 14.88 10.31
C LEU A 87 5.65 15.21 8.86
N PRO A 88 5.05 14.61 7.83
CA PRO A 88 5.41 14.90 6.45
C PRO A 88 5.09 16.36 6.14
N LYS A 89 6.09 17.15 5.76
CA LYS A 89 5.95 18.59 5.48
C LYS A 89 5.35 18.89 4.10
N GLY A 90 4.97 17.86 3.33
CA GLY A 90 4.31 18.00 2.03
C GLY A 90 4.06 16.66 1.34
N CYS A 91 3.21 16.65 0.30
CA CYS A 91 2.81 15.45 -0.45
C CYS A 91 3.99 14.67 -1.05
N ILE A 92 5.12 15.30 -1.31
CA ILE A 92 6.29 14.63 -1.91
C ILE A 92 6.90 13.59 -0.95
N HIS A 93 6.92 13.87 0.36
CA HIS A 93 7.37 12.91 1.39
C HIS A 93 6.39 11.75 1.60
N ALA A 94 5.22 11.88 1.01
CA ALA A 94 4.03 11.07 1.16
C ALA A 94 3.83 10.15 -0.07
N VAL A 95 4.31 10.59 -1.24
CA VAL A 95 4.33 9.83 -2.50
C VAL A 95 5.25 8.62 -2.42
N GLY A 96 6.40 8.71 -1.73
CA GLY A 96 7.35 7.60 -1.64
C GLY A 96 6.71 6.31 -1.10
N PRO A 97 6.03 6.36 0.07
CA PRO A 97 5.33 5.21 0.63
C PRO A 97 4.19 4.68 -0.23
N LEU A 98 3.40 5.57 -0.87
CA LEU A 98 2.32 5.19 -1.80
C LEU A 98 2.85 4.52 -3.06
N PHE A 99 3.95 5.02 -3.63
CA PHE A 99 4.60 4.45 -4.79
C PHE A 99 5.16 3.06 -4.48
N PHE A 100 5.81 2.90 -3.32
CA PHE A 100 6.30 1.60 -2.86
C PHE A 100 5.16 0.59 -2.65
N LEU A 101 4.02 1.03 -2.11
CA LEU A 101 2.80 0.21 -2.01
C LEU A 101 2.31 -0.27 -3.38
N GLY A 102 2.32 0.62 -4.38
CA GLY A 102 1.96 0.27 -5.76
C GLY A 102 2.92 -0.76 -6.36
N CYS A 103 4.22 -0.61 -6.11
CA CYS A 103 5.23 -1.59 -6.52
C CYS A 103 5.01 -2.96 -5.85
N GLU A 104 4.63 -3.01 -4.57
CA GLU A 104 4.30 -4.26 -3.86
C GLU A 104 3.20 -5.04 -4.60
N PHE A 105 2.12 -4.37 -5.00
CA PHE A 105 1.02 -4.99 -5.76
C PHE A 105 1.43 -5.47 -7.15
N ILE A 106 2.28 -4.73 -7.86
CA ILE A 106 2.79 -5.14 -9.17
C ILE A 106 3.65 -6.40 -9.05
N VAL A 107 4.56 -6.43 -8.06
CA VAL A 107 5.42 -7.59 -7.81
C VAL A 107 4.57 -8.81 -7.44
N LEU A 108 3.59 -8.67 -6.54
CA LEU A 108 2.64 -9.72 -6.18
C LEU A 108 1.88 -10.25 -7.42
N THR A 109 1.41 -9.35 -8.28
CA THR A 109 0.63 -9.71 -9.48
C THR A 109 1.49 -10.45 -10.51
N LEU A 110 2.69 -9.95 -10.79
CA LEU A 110 3.64 -10.62 -11.69
C LEU A 110 4.02 -12.00 -11.16
N PHE A 111 4.15 -12.13 -9.84
CA PHE A 111 4.53 -13.39 -9.21
C PHE A 111 3.39 -14.42 -9.21
N LEU A 112 2.16 -14.00 -8.91
CA LEU A 112 0.97 -14.86 -9.02
C LEU A 112 0.80 -15.39 -10.45
N LYS A 113 1.03 -14.53 -11.44
CA LYS A 113 1.01 -14.93 -12.85
C LYS A 113 2.09 -15.98 -13.16
N GLY A 114 3.31 -15.77 -12.69
CA GLY A 114 4.40 -16.74 -12.87
C GLY A 114 4.15 -18.09 -12.19
N SER A 115 3.54 -18.09 -11.00
CA SER A 115 3.19 -19.32 -10.27
C SER A 115 2.09 -20.15 -10.95
N GLN A 116 1.20 -19.51 -11.73
CA GLN A 116 0.17 -20.22 -12.50
C GLN A 116 0.72 -20.83 -13.80
N GLU A 117 1.75 -20.22 -14.39
CA GLU A 117 2.42 -20.76 -15.58
C GLU A 117 3.22 -22.04 -15.29
N GLU A 118 3.72 -22.22 -14.07
CA GLU A 118 4.40 -23.47 -13.67
C GLU A 118 3.42 -24.63 -13.41
N THR A 119 2.17 -24.33 -13.04
CA THR A 119 1.13 -25.36 -12.80
C THR A 119 0.35 -25.75 -14.05
N GLY A 120 0.43 -24.97 -15.13
CA GLY A 120 -0.19 -25.28 -16.43
C GLY A 120 0.67 -26.11 -17.41
N LYS A 121 1.84 -26.59 -16.99
CA LYS A 121 2.76 -27.40 -17.81
C LYS A 121 2.91 -28.86 -17.34
N SER A 122 2.09 -29.31 -16.40
CA SER A 122 2.05 -30.73 -16.00
C SER A 122 1.00 -31.52 -16.75
#